data_AF-A0A7J9QI90-F1
#
_entry.id   AF-A0A7J9QI90-F1
#
_cell.length_a   1.000
_cell.length_b   1.000
_cell.length_c   1.000
_cell.angle_alpha   90.00
_cell.angle_beta   90.00
_cell.angle_gamma   90.00
#
_symmetry.space_group_name_H-M   'P 1'
#
loop_
_entity.id
_entity.type
_entity.pdbx_description
1 polymer ?
#
loop_
_entity_poly.entity_id
_entity_poly.type
_entity_poly.pdbx_seq_one_letter_code
_entity_poly.pdbx_strand_id
1 'polypeptide(L)'
;MELTREEESALKGEQGEIMEMAYRILVATGEATDAEKLVPIEWTHLSGVNYNTIGDAGEEFLSSISKDARVKVKTTLNPMGFDIDNVSNYGLDENFISKQLSIRNSYETMGVIPSFSCIPYEIFDIPKDGTQVAFAESNAAIHANSYDNLKT
;
A
#
# COMPACT_ATOMS: atom_id res chain seq x y z
N MET A 1 17.50 10.21 -10.77
CA MET A 1 16.75 9.00 -11.15
C MET A 1 17.45 8.20 -12.23
N GLU A 2 18.24 7.22 -11.81
CA GLU A 2 18.73 6.11 -12.61
C GLU A 2 17.73 4.96 -12.50
N LEU A 3 17.24 4.49 -13.64
CA LEU A 3 16.28 3.38 -13.72
C LEU A 3 16.95 2.16 -14.34
N THR A 4 16.57 0.98 -13.85
CA THR A 4 16.90 -0.29 -14.50
C THR A 4 16.10 -0.45 -15.80
N ARG A 5 16.53 -1.37 -16.67
CA ARG A 5 15.81 -1.67 -17.92
C ARG A 5 14.36 -2.10 -17.69
N GLU A 6 14.10 -2.81 -16.60
CA GLU A 6 12.76 -3.26 -16.25
C GLU A 6 11.86 -2.08 -15.85
N GLU A 7 12.38 -1.16 -15.04
CA GLU A 7 11.67 0.05 -14.61
C GLU A 7 11.44 1.01 -15.78
N GLU A 8 12.42 1.16 -16.69
CA GLU A 8 12.25 1.91 -17.93
C GLU A 8 11.17 1.31 -18.85
N SER A 9 11.15 -0.02 -18.98
CA SER A 9 10.15 -0.74 -19.79
C SER A 9 8.74 -0.54 -19.22
N ALA A 10 8.60 -0.60 -17.89
CA ALA A 10 7.33 -0.33 -17.22
C ALA A 10 6.89 1.13 -17.39
N LEU A 11 7.82 2.10 -17.27
CA LEU A 11 7.54 3.53 -17.49
C LEU A 11 7.11 3.85 -18.93
N LYS A 12 7.53 3.04 -19.91
CA LYS A 12 7.12 3.14 -21.32
C LYS A 12 5.78 2.46 -21.64
N GLY A 13 5.15 1.83 -20.64
CA GLY A 13 3.87 1.13 -20.80
C GLY A 13 3.98 -0.28 -21.36
N GLU A 14 5.19 -0.82 -21.53
CA GLU A 14 5.40 -2.18 -22.06
C GLU A 14 4.90 -3.27 -21.10
N GLN A 15 4.69 -2.93 -19.82
CA GLN A 15 4.14 -3.82 -18.78
C GLN A 15 2.66 -3.53 -18.47
N GLY A 16 1.99 -2.75 -19.31
CA GLY A 16 0.58 -2.37 -19.15
C GLY A 16 0.38 -1.03 -18.44
N GLU A 17 -0.81 -0.46 -18.64
CA GLU A 17 -1.15 0.92 -18.25
C GLU A 17 -1.06 1.17 -16.73
N ILE A 18 -1.41 0.17 -15.92
CA ILE A 18 -1.33 0.29 -14.46
C ILE A 18 0.13 0.39 -14.00
N MET A 19 1.01 -0.42 -14.57
CA MET A 19 2.44 -0.36 -14.26
C MET A 19 3.05 0.95 -14.74
N GLU A 20 2.66 1.42 -15.94
CA GLU A 20 3.07 2.73 -16.44
C GLU A 20 2.70 3.85 -15.47
N MET A 21 1.42 3.90 -15.05
CA MET A 21 0.94 4.89 -14.10
C MET A 21 1.68 4.82 -12.76
N ALA A 22 1.87 3.61 -12.21
CA ALA A 22 2.59 3.42 -10.95
C ALA A 22 4.05 3.92 -11.05
N TYR A 23 4.77 3.56 -12.12
CA TYR A 23 6.14 4.01 -12.32
C TYR A 23 6.23 5.50 -12.60
N ARG A 24 5.28 6.10 -13.32
CA ARG A 24 5.22 7.56 -13.48
C ARG A 24 5.13 8.29 -12.13
N ILE A 25 4.32 7.78 -11.20
CA ILE A 25 4.21 8.33 -9.84
C ILE A 25 5.52 8.17 -9.07
N LEU A 26 6.12 6.97 -9.10
CA LEU A 26 7.38 6.70 -8.40
C LEU A 26 8.53 7.57 -8.93
N VAL A 27 8.68 7.69 -10.25
CA VAL A 27 9.72 8.51 -10.88
C VAL A 27 9.51 9.98 -10.56
N ALA A 28 8.28 10.50 -10.69
CA ALA A 28 7.99 11.89 -10.34
C ALA A 28 8.28 12.19 -8.86
N THR A 29 7.97 11.25 -7.96
CA THR A 29 8.29 11.37 -6.53
C THR A 29 9.81 11.35 -6.31
N GLY A 30 10.53 10.45 -6.97
CA GLY A 30 11.98 10.38 -6.91
C GLY A 30 12.65 11.65 -7.41
N GLU A 31 12.22 12.19 -8.55
CA GLU A 31 12.71 13.46 -9.09
C GLU A 31 12.41 14.63 -8.15
N ALA A 32 11.21 14.70 -7.58
CA ALA A 32 10.83 15.76 -6.64
C ALA A 32 11.61 15.72 -5.31
N THR A 33 12.27 14.59 -5.01
CA THR A 33 13.05 14.38 -3.78
C THR A 33 14.55 14.27 -4.05
N ASP A 34 14.99 14.58 -5.28
CA ASP A 34 16.39 14.43 -5.74
C ASP A 34 16.94 13.00 -5.52
N ALA A 35 16.07 11.99 -5.57
CA ALA A 35 16.47 10.61 -5.43
C ALA A 35 17.37 10.16 -6.58
N GLU A 36 18.43 9.42 -6.23
CA GLU A 36 19.36 8.89 -7.22
C GLU A 36 18.70 7.75 -8.02
N LYS A 37 18.02 6.82 -7.33
CA LYS A 37 17.43 5.60 -7.92
C LYS A 37 16.28 5.06 -7.07
N LEU A 38 15.48 4.15 -7.64
CA LEU A 38 14.52 3.35 -6.87
C LEU A 38 15.23 2.23 -6.12
N VAL A 39 14.64 1.78 -5.01
CA VAL A 39 15.15 0.68 -4.18
C VAL A 39 14.13 -0.45 -4.15
N PRO A 40 14.51 -1.69 -4.49
CA PRO A 40 13.60 -2.82 -4.38
C PRO A 40 13.33 -3.14 -2.92
N ILE A 41 12.08 -3.53 -2.62
CA ILE A 41 11.59 -3.88 -1.28
C ILE A 41 11.00 -5.29 -1.30
N GLU A 42 10.90 -5.93 -0.13
CA GLU A 42 10.28 -7.25 0.01
C GLU A 42 8.90 -7.21 0.71
N TRP A 43 8.62 -6.12 1.44
CA TRP A 43 7.36 -5.95 2.17
C TRP A 43 6.92 -4.48 2.20
N THR A 44 5.65 -4.25 1.86
CA THR A 44 4.97 -2.96 2.03
C THR A 44 3.84 -3.02 3.05
N HIS A 45 3.70 -1.96 3.84
CA HIS A 45 2.55 -1.70 4.70
C HIS A 45 1.84 -0.41 4.26
N LEU A 46 0.71 -0.58 3.57
CA LEU A 46 -0.02 0.49 2.89
C LEU A 46 -0.83 1.35 3.87
N SER A 47 -0.83 2.66 3.61
CA SER A 47 -1.82 3.60 4.12
C SER A 47 -2.91 3.86 3.06
N GLY A 48 -3.81 4.82 3.30
CA GLY A 48 -4.88 5.18 2.36
C GLY A 48 -6.02 4.15 2.30
N VAL A 49 -6.25 3.43 3.40
CA VAL A 49 -7.29 2.40 3.50
C VAL A 49 -8.61 2.97 4.02
N ASN A 50 -8.56 4.07 4.77
CA ASN A 50 -9.74 4.65 5.40
C ASN A 50 -10.51 5.53 4.39
N TYR A 51 -11.80 5.28 4.20
CA TYR A 51 -12.64 6.08 3.29
C TYR A 51 -12.65 7.57 3.66
N ASN A 52 -12.53 7.93 4.94
CA ASN A 52 -12.42 9.34 5.36
C ASN A 52 -11.15 10.03 4.85
N THR A 53 -10.12 9.26 4.46
CA THR A 53 -8.85 9.81 3.97
C THR A 53 -8.79 9.89 2.45
N ILE A 54 -9.41 8.95 1.74
CA ILE A 54 -9.31 8.87 0.28
C ILE A 54 -10.59 9.32 -0.45
N GLY A 55 -11.72 9.35 0.26
CA GLY A 55 -13.03 9.74 -0.26
C GLY A 55 -13.50 8.93 -1.46
N ASP A 56 -14.51 9.45 -2.15
CA ASP A 56 -15.09 8.81 -3.33
C ASP A 56 -14.07 8.65 -4.46
N ALA A 57 -13.26 9.68 -4.71
CA ALA A 57 -12.26 9.64 -5.78
C ALA A 57 -11.23 8.52 -5.57
N GLY A 58 -10.76 8.32 -4.34
CA GLY A 58 -9.83 7.25 -4.02
C GLY A 58 -10.48 5.86 -4.07
N GLU A 59 -11.74 5.74 -3.60
CA GLU A 59 -12.49 4.50 -3.69
C GLU A 59 -12.75 4.08 -5.14
N GLU A 60 -13.22 5.01 -5.99
CA GLU A 60 -13.48 4.77 -7.41
C GLU A 60 -12.19 4.41 -8.16
N PHE A 61 -11.10 5.14 -7.90
CA PHE A 61 -9.80 4.85 -8.46
C PHE A 61 -9.33 3.43 -8.10
N LEU A 62 -9.38 3.08 -6.81
CA LEU A 62 -8.94 1.79 -6.32
C LEU A 62 -9.79 0.64 -6.89
N SER A 63 -11.12 0.81 -6.88
CA SER A 63 -12.07 -0.15 -7.45
C SER A 63 -11.83 -0.36 -8.94
N SER A 64 -11.54 0.72 -9.68
CA SER A 64 -11.20 0.65 -11.11
C SER A 64 -9.94 -0.18 -11.36
N ILE A 65 -8.82 0.15 -10.72
CA ILE A 65 -7.54 -0.53 -10.98
C ILE A 65 -7.50 -1.95 -10.44
N SER A 66 -8.28 -2.26 -9.40
CA SER A 66 -8.23 -3.58 -8.73
C SER A 66 -8.58 -4.75 -9.65
N LYS A 67 -9.31 -4.49 -10.73
CA LYS A 67 -9.70 -5.48 -11.74
C LYS A 67 -8.46 -6.14 -12.36
N ASP A 68 -7.45 -5.34 -12.66
CA ASP A 68 -6.27 -5.77 -13.42
C ASP A 68 -4.96 -5.69 -12.61
N ALA A 69 -4.89 -4.82 -11.60
CA ALA A 69 -3.71 -4.62 -10.76
C ALA A 69 -3.45 -5.80 -9.83
N ARG A 70 -2.19 -6.18 -9.62
CA ARG A 70 -1.78 -7.16 -8.62
C ARG A 70 -0.51 -6.68 -7.91
N VAL A 71 -0.44 -6.88 -6.60
CA VAL A 71 0.78 -6.58 -5.84
C VAL A 71 1.90 -7.57 -6.18
N LYS A 72 3.15 -7.08 -6.16
CA LYS A 72 4.35 -7.88 -6.49
C LYS A 72 5.10 -8.41 -5.28
N VAL A 73 4.90 -7.79 -4.12
CA VAL A 73 5.58 -8.10 -2.86
C VAL A 73 4.56 -8.33 -1.75
N LYS A 74 4.98 -8.90 -0.62
CA LYS A 74 4.12 -9.01 0.57
C LYS A 74 3.56 -7.62 0.86
N THR A 75 2.25 -7.49 0.88
CA THR A 75 1.58 -6.19 1.05
C THR A 75 0.49 -6.34 2.09
N THR A 76 0.48 -5.43 3.05
CA THR A 76 -0.40 -5.44 4.24
C THR A 76 -1.06 -4.08 4.41
N LEU A 77 -2.15 -4.01 5.16
CA LEU A 77 -2.97 -2.80 5.30
C LEU A 77 -2.95 -2.24 6.73
N ASN A 78 -2.87 -0.93 6.80
CA ASN A 78 -3.27 -0.15 7.97
C ASN A 78 -4.76 -0.35 8.31
N PRO A 79 -5.21 0.08 9.50
CA PRO A 79 -6.61 0.00 9.89
C PRO A 79 -7.54 0.71 8.90
N MET A 80 -8.69 0.10 8.68
CA MET A 80 -9.79 0.72 7.95
C MET A 80 -10.66 1.58 8.88
N GLY A 81 -11.65 2.28 8.32
CA GLY A 81 -12.43 3.29 9.05
C GLY A 81 -13.36 2.79 10.15
N PHE A 82 -13.50 1.47 10.36
CA PHE A 82 -14.27 0.88 11.45
C PHE A 82 -13.82 -0.55 11.74
N ASP A 83 -14.19 -1.05 12.93
CA ASP A 83 -14.08 -2.46 13.27
C ASP A 83 -15.26 -3.25 12.68
N ILE A 84 -14.96 -4.15 11.74
CA ILE A 84 -15.98 -4.91 11.01
C ILE A 84 -16.78 -5.85 11.91
N ASP A 85 -16.16 -6.39 12.96
CA ASP A 85 -16.80 -7.36 13.84
C ASP A 85 -17.80 -6.68 14.80
N ASN A 86 -17.68 -5.36 14.99
CA ASN A 86 -18.47 -4.58 15.93
C ASN A 86 -19.25 -3.42 15.30
N VAL A 87 -19.26 -3.30 13.96
CA VAL A 87 -19.81 -2.14 13.25
C VAL A 87 -21.27 -1.84 13.61
N SER A 88 -22.08 -2.87 13.86
CA SER A 88 -23.49 -2.73 14.24
C SER A 88 -23.72 -1.98 15.56
N ASN A 89 -22.69 -1.88 16.41
CA ASN A 89 -22.79 -1.24 17.72
C ASN A 89 -22.65 0.30 17.66
N TYR A 90 -22.24 0.86 16.51
CA TYR A 90 -21.82 2.26 16.42
C TYR A 90 -22.74 3.15 15.59
N GLY A 91 -23.79 2.60 14.96
CA GLY A 91 -24.76 3.38 14.19
C GLY A 91 -24.12 4.21 13.06
N LEU A 92 -23.10 3.66 12.40
CA LEU A 92 -22.40 4.34 11.31
C LEU A 92 -23.29 4.44 10.07
N ASP A 93 -23.05 5.48 9.27
CA ASP A 93 -23.73 5.70 8.00
C ASP A 93 -23.53 4.51 7.04
N GLU A 94 -24.62 4.02 6.44
CA GLU A 94 -24.58 2.84 5.56
C GLU A 94 -23.73 3.09 4.31
N ASN A 95 -23.72 4.32 3.78
CA ASN A 95 -22.89 4.66 2.63
C ASN A 95 -21.40 4.65 3.01
N PHE A 96 -21.03 5.19 4.18
CA PHE A 96 -19.68 5.05 4.73
C PHE A 96 -19.23 3.59 4.83
N ILE A 97 -20.08 2.73 5.40
CA ILE A 97 -19.80 1.28 5.53
C ILE A 97 -19.57 0.66 4.14
N SER A 98 -20.50 0.90 3.22
CA SER A 98 -20.45 0.35 1.85
C SER A 98 -19.18 0.76 1.11
N LYS A 99 -18.83 2.05 1.15
CA LYS A 99 -17.64 2.59 0.49
C LYS A 99 -16.35 2.04 1.09
N GLN A 100 -16.28 1.95 2.41
CA GLN A 100 -15.13 1.37 3.09
C GLN A 100 -14.95 -0.13 2.79
N LEU A 101 -16.04 -0.89 2.66
CA LEU A 101 -16.00 -2.28 2.23
C LEU A 101 -15.57 -2.42 0.77
N SER A 102 -15.96 -1.50 -0.11
CA SER A 102 -15.47 -1.46 -1.49
C SER A 102 -13.95 -1.29 -1.56
N ILE A 103 -13.39 -0.39 -0.73
CA ILE A 103 -11.93 -0.20 -0.62
C ILE A 103 -11.24 -1.49 -0.17
N ARG A 104 -11.75 -2.12 0.89
CA ARG A 104 -11.25 -3.40 1.38
C ARG A 104 -11.23 -4.46 0.28
N ASN A 105 -12.37 -4.66 -0.40
CA ASN A 105 -12.52 -5.67 -1.44
C ASN A 105 -11.57 -5.42 -2.62
N SER A 106 -11.34 -4.14 -2.96
CA SER A 106 -10.41 -3.74 -4.01
C SER A 106 -8.98 -4.15 -3.66
N TYR A 107 -8.53 -3.90 -2.43
CA TYR A 107 -7.21 -4.35 -1.96
C TYR A 107 -7.07 -5.87 -1.92
N GLU A 108 -8.08 -6.59 -1.40
CA GLU A 108 -8.09 -8.06 -1.38
C GLU A 108 -8.01 -8.63 -2.81
N THR A 109 -8.75 -8.06 -3.77
CA THR A 109 -8.72 -8.45 -5.19
C THR A 109 -7.33 -8.28 -5.81
N MET A 110 -6.59 -7.25 -5.40
CA MET A 110 -5.21 -7.04 -5.84
C MET A 110 -4.18 -7.98 -5.17
N GLY A 111 -4.59 -8.81 -4.21
CA GLY A 111 -3.73 -9.74 -3.49
C GLY A 111 -3.10 -9.16 -2.22
N VAL A 112 -3.63 -8.05 -1.70
CA VAL A 112 -3.17 -7.47 -0.43
C VAL A 112 -3.73 -8.25 0.75
N ILE A 113 -2.91 -8.41 1.80
CA ILE A 113 -3.32 -9.06 3.04
C ILE A 113 -4.06 -8.04 3.93
N PRO A 114 -5.35 -8.27 4.26
CA PRO A 114 -6.18 -7.33 5.01
C PRO A 114 -5.89 -7.38 6.52
N SER A 115 -4.71 -6.91 6.93
CA SER A 115 -4.26 -6.94 8.34
C SER A 115 -4.95 -5.95 9.27
N PHE A 116 -5.43 -4.82 8.72
CA PHE A 116 -6.13 -3.74 9.44
C PHE A 116 -5.50 -3.34 10.77
N SER A 117 -4.19 -3.16 10.79
CA SER A 117 -3.44 -2.89 12.02
C SER A 117 -2.26 -1.96 11.76
N CYS A 118 -2.04 -0.99 12.65
CA CYS A 118 -0.86 -0.12 12.64
C CYS A 118 0.40 -0.82 13.19
N ILE A 119 0.26 -2.03 13.74
CA ILE A 119 1.34 -2.80 14.37
C ILE A 119 1.60 -4.11 13.60
N PRO A 120 1.94 -4.04 12.29
CA PRO A 120 2.09 -5.25 11.47
C PRO A 120 3.19 -6.19 11.97
N TYR A 121 4.19 -5.65 12.69
CA TYR A 121 5.30 -6.38 13.28
C TYR A 121 4.89 -7.30 14.45
N GLU A 122 3.71 -7.11 15.05
CA GLU A 122 3.18 -8.04 16.05
C GLU A 122 2.34 -9.17 15.44
N ILE A 123 1.93 -9.02 14.18
CA ILE A 123 1.00 -9.93 13.49
C ILE A 123 1.75 -10.89 12.56
N PHE A 124 2.82 -10.42 11.93
CA PHE A 124 3.53 -11.17 10.91
C PHE A 124 4.98 -11.44 11.28
N ASP A 125 5.51 -12.52 10.73
CA ASP A 125 6.94 -12.81 10.82
C ASP A 125 7.77 -11.68 10.18
N ILE A 126 8.76 -11.24 10.96
CA ILE A 126 9.75 -10.25 10.55
C ILE A 126 10.68 -10.88 9.50
N PRO A 127 10.96 -10.18 8.38
CA PRO A 127 11.88 -10.67 7.37
C PRO A 127 13.33 -10.71 7.90
N LYS A 128 14.26 -11.16 7.06
CA LYS A 128 15.67 -11.24 7.45
C LYS A 128 16.24 -9.85 7.74
N ASP A 129 17.20 -9.80 8.67
CA ASP A 129 18.00 -8.62 8.95
C ASP A 129 18.50 -7.93 7.68
N GLY A 130 18.36 -6.61 7.63
CA GLY A 130 18.80 -5.76 6.53
C GLY A 130 17.88 -5.76 5.31
N THR A 131 16.76 -6.49 5.33
CA THR A 131 15.74 -6.44 4.27
C THR A 131 15.16 -5.04 4.13
N GLN A 132 14.99 -4.61 2.88
CA GLN A 132 14.33 -3.36 2.53
C GLN A 132 12.80 -3.51 2.58
N VAL A 133 12.12 -2.61 3.28
CA VAL A 133 10.66 -2.59 3.43
C VAL A 133 10.14 -1.17 3.23
N ALA A 134 8.86 -1.01 2.85
CA ALA A 134 8.23 0.29 2.74
C ALA A 134 6.99 0.37 3.63
N PHE A 135 7.14 0.99 4.81
CA PHE A 135 6.04 1.14 5.76
C PHE A 135 5.58 2.59 5.83
N ALA A 136 4.34 2.84 5.44
CA ALA A 136 3.75 4.18 5.47
C ALA A 136 3.41 4.66 6.90
N GLU A 137 3.27 3.72 7.84
CA GLU A 137 2.93 3.99 9.24
C GLU A 137 4.19 4.31 10.06
N SER A 138 4.15 5.38 10.85
CA SER A 138 5.34 5.96 11.49
C SER A 138 5.89 5.04 12.59
N ASN A 139 5.03 4.44 13.42
CA ASN A 139 5.51 3.50 14.45
C ASN A 139 6.10 2.23 13.82
N ALA A 140 5.53 1.75 12.72
CA ALA A 140 6.05 0.59 12.00
C ALA A 140 7.43 0.86 11.40
N ALA A 141 7.64 2.03 10.78
CA ALA A 141 8.94 2.41 10.24
C ALA A 141 10.02 2.55 11.34
N ILE A 142 9.67 3.16 12.47
CA ILE A 142 10.60 3.30 13.61
C ILE A 142 10.96 1.93 14.20
N HIS A 143 9.98 1.04 14.39
CA HIS A 143 10.19 -0.31 14.91
C HIS A 143 11.09 -1.13 13.98
N ALA A 144 10.80 -1.09 12.68
CA ALA A 144 11.57 -1.78 11.64
C ALA A 144 13.07 -1.43 11.69
N ASN A 145 13.40 -0.14 11.76
CA ASN A 145 14.81 0.30 11.82
C ASN A 145 15.47 0.07 13.17
N SER A 146 14.73 0.28 14.27
CA SER A 146 15.32 0.37 15.61
C SER A 146 15.39 -0.95 16.35
N TYR A 147 14.48 -1.88 16.05
CA TYR A 147 14.33 -3.14 16.78
C TYR A 147 14.54 -4.35 15.87
N ASP A 148 13.95 -4.33 14.67
CA ASP A 148 13.96 -5.48 13.76
C ASP A 148 15.18 -5.50 12.81
N ASN A 149 16.03 -4.47 12.86
CA ASN A 149 17.21 -4.33 12.00
C ASN A 149 16.88 -4.36 10.49
N LEU A 150 15.69 -3.89 10.12
CA LEU A 150 15.27 -3.70 8.73
C LEU A 150 15.70 -2.33 8.21
N LYS A 151 15.47 -2.08 6.91
CA LYS A 151 15.73 -0.80 6.26
C LYS A 151 14.44 -0.27 5.63
N THR A 152 14.07 0.96 5.98
CA THR A 152 12.87 1.65 5.45
C THR A 152 13.24 2.85 4.59
#